data_AF-A0A845QBV8-F1
#
_entry.id   AF-A0A845QBV8-F1
#
_cell.length_a   1.000
_cell.length_b   1.000
_cell.length_c   1.000
_cell.angle_alpha   90.00
_cell.angle_beta   90.00
_cell.angle_gamma   90.00
#
_symmetry.space_group_name_H-M   'P 1'
#
loop_
_entity.id
_entity.type
_entity.pdbx_description
1 polymer ?
#
loop_
_entity_poly.entity_id
_entity_poly.type
_entity_poly.pdbx_seq_one_letter_code
_entity_poly.pdbx_strand_id
1 'polypeptide(L)'
;MSSIGVPPIPAANSIFLRDRLRAETRPAHDALDTRLAHVDVSSVDGLAVFLRMQARALGVLSECDAGNISKLMIVDLAHRARTDLAVLGHQVPPVAVPPVDAARLHPDAVDYVLAGSRLGNAMLKKRWRSSTQPDVRHAAAFFTAPDYLDVWKTFCTGAGRGDARLPGNETIVTDARAVFALFSHYAADAAEEKVPALA
;
A
#
# COMPACT_ATOMS: atom_id res chain seq x y z
N MET A 1 21.59 3.84 37.86
CA MET A 1 21.81 4.87 36.81
C MET A 1 22.09 4.13 35.51
N SER A 2 21.03 3.81 34.76
CA SER A 2 21.17 3.09 33.48
C SER A 2 21.60 4.07 32.40
N SER A 3 22.81 3.86 31.87
CA SER A 3 23.37 4.62 30.77
C SER A 3 22.56 4.35 29.50
N ILE A 4 21.87 5.37 28.99
CA ILE A 4 21.24 5.34 27.66
C ILE A 4 22.38 5.41 26.66
N GLY A 5 22.88 4.24 26.25
CA GLY A 5 23.89 4.13 25.20
C GLY A 5 23.33 4.69 23.90
N VAL A 6 23.94 5.77 23.41
CA VAL A 6 23.70 6.27 22.05
C VAL A 6 24.01 5.11 21.09
N PRO A 7 23.07 4.70 20.21
CA PRO A 7 23.34 3.61 19.28
C PRO A 7 24.52 3.99 18.39
N PRO A 8 25.44 3.04 18.09
CA PRO A 8 26.63 3.32 17.30
C PRO A 8 26.23 3.89 15.94
N ILE A 9 26.94 4.94 15.51
CA ILE A 9 26.80 5.51 14.17
C ILE A 9 27.24 4.44 13.16
N PRO A 10 26.42 4.09 12.16
CA PRO A 10 26.78 3.10 11.16
C PRO A 10 28.05 3.51 10.39
N ALA A 11 28.90 2.53 10.07
CA ALA A 11 30.14 2.75 9.32
C ALA A 11 29.86 3.30 7.91
N ALA A 12 30.86 3.94 7.29
CA ALA A 12 30.73 4.57 5.96
C ALA A 12 30.30 3.61 4.81
N ASN A 13 30.31 2.28 5.04
CA ASN A 13 29.85 1.23 4.12
C ASN A 13 28.57 0.51 4.60
N SER A 14 27.88 1.03 5.60
CA SER A 14 26.65 0.41 6.11
C SER A 14 25.51 0.53 5.09
N ILE A 15 24.89 -0.61 4.79
CA ILE A 15 23.63 -0.65 4.06
C ILE A 15 22.53 -0.27 5.06
N PHE A 16 21.73 0.74 4.76
CA PHE A 16 20.58 1.10 5.58
C PHE A 16 19.40 0.16 5.29
N LEU A 17 18.54 -0.05 6.28
CA LEU A 17 17.37 -0.93 6.15
C LEU A 17 16.50 -0.54 4.94
N ARG A 18 16.34 0.77 4.70
CA ARG A 18 15.63 1.30 3.54
C ARG A 18 16.20 0.80 2.22
N ASP A 19 17.51 0.78 2.07
CA ASP A 19 18.15 0.42 0.80
C ASP A 19 18.04 -1.10 0.57
N ARG A 20 18.17 -1.89 1.64
CA ARG A 20 17.88 -3.33 1.64
C ARG A 20 16.42 -3.60 1.25
N LEU A 21 15.46 -2.96 1.92
CA LEU A 21 14.03 -3.08 1.61
C LEU A 21 13.75 -2.75 0.15
N ARG A 22 14.28 -1.65 -0.38
CA ARG A 22 14.11 -1.26 -1.78
C ARG A 22 14.64 -2.32 -2.74
N ALA A 23 15.85 -2.82 -2.52
CA ALA A 23 16.44 -3.84 -3.38
C ALA A 23 15.67 -5.16 -3.31
N GLU A 24 15.36 -5.60 -2.10
CA GLU A 24 14.81 -6.93 -1.82
C GLU A 24 13.30 -7.05 -2.05
N THR A 25 12.57 -5.94 -2.04
CA THR A 25 11.13 -5.88 -2.39
C THR A 25 10.88 -5.52 -3.86
N ARG A 26 11.93 -5.13 -4.61
CA ARG A 26 11.81 -4.74 -6.02
C ARG A 26 11.05 -5.75 -6.88
N PRO A 27 11.31 -7.08 -6.82
CA PRO A 27 10.58 -8.04 -7.63
C PRO A 27 9.08 -8.08 -7.32
N ALA A 28 8.70 -7.97 -6.04
CA ALA A 28 7.31 -7.97 -5.61
C ALA A 28 6.59 -6.67 -6.03
N HIS A 29 7.27 -5.53 -5.91
CA HIS A 29 6.79 -4.25 -6.44
C HIS A 29 6.56 -4.32 -7.95
N ASP A 30 7.51 -4.86 -8.72
CA ASP A 30 7.43 -4.91 -10.18
C ASP A 30 6.34 -5.86 -10.68
N ALA A 31 6.11 -6.96 -9.96
CA ALA A 31 4.99 -7.85 -10.23
C ALA A 31 3.64 -7.15 -10.04
N LEU A 32 3.49 -6.37 -8.95
CA LEU A 32 2.29 -5.57 -8.72
C LEU A 32 2.12 -4.48 -9.79
N ASP A 33 3.18 -3.76 -10.14
CA ASP A 33 3.16 -2.70 -11.16
C ASP A 33 2.78 -3.27 -12.54
N THR A 34 3.37 -4.40 -12.92
CA THR A 34 3.04 -5.11 -14.17
C THR A 34 1.57 -5.51 -14.20
N ARG A 35 1.02 -6.00 -13.08
CA ARG A 35 -0.40 -6.36 -13.00
C ARG A 35 -1.29 -5.12 -13.14
N LEU A 36 -0.95 -4.03 -12.46
CA LEU A 36 -1.69 -2.76 -12.54
C LEU A 36 -1.52 -2.04 -13.89
N ALA A 37 -0.48 -2.33 -14.66
CA ALA A 37 -0.29 -1.75 -15.98
C ALA A 37 -1.42 -2.11 -16.96
N HIS A 38 -2.08 -3.25 -16.75
CA HIS A 38 -3.23 -3.70 -17.54
C HIS A 38 -4.58 -3.13 -17.06
N VAL A 39 -4.60 -2.45 -15.91
CA VAL A 39 -5.82 -1.87 -15.34
C VAL A 39 -5.99 -0.44 -15.87
N ASP A 40 -7.00 -0.23 -16.73
CA ASP A 40 -7.34 1.11 -17.21
C ASP A 40 -8.16 1.91 -16.19
N VAL A 41 -7.47 2.58 -15.28
CA VAL A 41 -8.08 3.48 -14.28
C VAL A 41 -8.77 4.72 -14.87
N SER A 42 -8.75 4.91 -16.19
CA SER A 42 -9.54 5.94 -16.88
C SER A 42 -10.93 5.44 -17.31
N SER A 43 -11.21 4.15 -17.14
CA SER A 43 -12.51 3.51 -17.35
C SER A 43 -13.22 3.21 -16.02
N VAL A 44 -14.55 3.05 -16.03
CA VAL A 44 -15.33 2.66 -14.84
C VAL A 44 -14.85 1.32 -14.28
N ASP A 45 -14.78 0.29 -15.12
CA ASP A 45 -14.40 -1.07 -14.69
C ASP A 45 -12.96 -1.11 -14.16
N GLY A 46 -12.01 -0.51 -14.88
CA GLY A 46 -10.62 -0.50 -14.44
C GLY A 46 -10.40 0.32 -13.16
N LEU A 47 -11.11 1.45 -13.00
CA LEU A 47 -11.08 2.17 -11.73
C LEU A 47 -11.70 1.34 -10.60
N ALA A 48 -12.81 0.64 -10.83
CA ALA A 48 -13.43 -0.23 -9.84
C ALA A 48 -12.50 -1.37 -9.40
N VAL A 49 -11.80 -2.04 -10.34
CA VAL A 49 -10.79 -3.07 -10.03
C VAL A 49 -9.72 -2.53 -9.10
N PHE A 50 -9.14 -1.37 -9.44
CA PHE A 50 -8.11 -0.72 -8.64
C PHE A 50 -8.62 -0.36 -7.23
N LEU A 51 -9.82 0.21 -7.12
CA LEU A 51 -10.40 0.62 -5.84
C LEU A 51 -10.78 -0.57 -4.95
N ARG A 52 -11.28 -1.68 -5.52
CA ARG A 52 -11.54 -2.92 -4.76
C ARG A 52 -10.24 -3.49 -4.19
N MET A 53 -9.18 -3.56 -5.00
CA MET A 53 -7.86 -3.96 -4.52
C MET A 53 -7.42 -3.10 -3.34
N GLN A 54 -7.48 -1.77 -3.47
CA GLN A 54 -7.11 -0.84 -2.40
C GLN A 54 -7.98 -1.05 -1.14
N ALA A 55 -9.30 -1.09 -1.27
CA ALA A 55 -10.21 -1.20 -0.14
C ALA A 55 -10.04 -2.53 0.62
N ARG A 56 -9.77 -3.63 -0.08
CA ARG A 56 -9.54 -4.96 0.52
C ARG A 56 -8.20 -5.05 1.22
N ALA A 57 -7.12 -4.67 0.53
CA ALA A 57 -5.78 -4.71 1.09
C ALA A 57 -5.69 -3.82 2.34
N LEU A 58 -6.20 -2.59 2.27
CA LEU A 58 -6.22 -1.68 3.41
C LEU A 58 -7.16 -2.15 4.52
N GLY A 59 -8.27 -2.82 4.17
CA GLY A 59 -9.15 -3.47 5.14
C GLY A 59 -8.40 -4.50 5.98
N VAL A 60 -7.64 -5.39 5.33
CA VAL A 60 -6.80 -6.38 6.01
C VAL A 60 -5.72 -5.71 6.85
N LEU A 61 -5.00 -4.72 6.28
CA LEU A 61 -3.93 -4.03 7.00
C LEU A 61 -4.41 -3.20 8.19
N SER A 62 -5.71 -2.95 8.35
CA SER A 62 -6.25 -2.25 9.52
C SER A 62 -6.10 -3.03 10.84
N GLU A 63 -5.84 -4.35 10.76
CA GLU A 63 -5.56 -5.21 11.91
C GLU A 63 -4.08 -5.17 12.34
N CYS A 64 -3.20 -4.59 11.52
CA CYS A 64 -1.78 -4.46 11.86
C CYS A 64 -1.54 -3.33 12.87
N ASP A 65 -0.59 -3.53 13.79
CA ASP A 65 -0.14 -2.50 14.73
C ASP A 65 0.82 -1.47 14.09
N ALA A 66 0.50 -1.00 12.88
CA ALA A 66 1.30 -0.02 12.15
C ALA A 66 1.47 1.31 12.91
N GLY A 67 2.41 2.15 12.46
CA GLY A 67 2.61 3.48 13.05
C GLY A 67 1.34 4.34 12.99
N ASN A 68 1.19 5.26 13.95
CA ASN A 68 -0.04 6.07 14.09
C ASN A 68 -0.46 6.79 12.79
N ILE A 69 0.49 7.35 12.05
CA ILE A 69 0.20 8.04 10.79
C ILE A 69 -0.26 7.04 9.71
N SER A 70 0.38 5.86 9.64
CA SER A 70 -0.02 4.80 8.72
C SER A 70 -1.40 4.24 9.03
N LYS A 71 -1.76 4.07 10.31
CA LYS A 71 -3.12 3.67 10.72
C LYS A 71 -4.17 4.67 10.24
N LEU A 72 -3.91 5.98 10.41
CA LEU A 72 -4.81 7.02 9.89
C LEU A 72 -4.91 6.98 8.37
N MET A 73 -3.77 6.79 7.68
CA MET A 73 -3.72 6.66 6.22
C MET A 73 -4.51 5.42 5.73
N ILE A 74 -4.40 4.27 6.41
CA ILE A 74 -5.13 3.04 6.08
C ILE A 74 -6.64 3.30 6.14
N VAL A 75 -7.12 3.85 7.26
CA VAL A 75 -8.55 4.10 7.46
C VAL A 75 -9.09 5.09 6.42
N ASP A 76 -8.40 6.21 6.21
CA ASP A 76 -8.84 7.25 5.27
C ASP A 76 -8.83 6.75 3.82
N LEU A 77 -7.77 6.10 3.36
CA LEU A 77 -7.69 5.58 2.00
C LEU A 77 -8.69 4.45 1.74
N ALA A 78 -8.92 3.57 2.72
CA ALA A 78 -9.93 2.52 2.61
C ALA A 78 -11.35 3.12 2.53
N HIS A 79 -11.63 4.16 3.32
CA HIS A 79 -12.90 4.88 3.26
C HIS A 79 -13.10 5.53 1.88
N ARG A 80 -12.11 6.29 1.41
CA ARG A 80 -12.16 6.96 0.10
C ARG A 80 -12.32 5.99 -1.06
N ALA A 81 -11.65 4.83 -1.01
CA ALA A 81 -11.82 3.80 -2.01
C ALA A 81 -13.26 3.26 -2.07
N ARG A 82 -13.90 3.05 -0.90
CA ARG A 82 -15.32 2.66 -0.82
C ARG A 82 -16.26 3.76 -1.29
N THR A 83 -15.97 5.03 -0.98
CA THR A 83 -16.73 6.18 -1.47
C THR A 83 -16.73 6.22 -3.00
N ASP A 84 -15.55 6.11 -3.62
CA ASP A 84 -15.44 6.13 -5.07
C ASP A 84 -16.10 4.91 -5.73
N LEU A 85 -16.01 3.72 -5.12
CA LEU A 85 -16.76 2.54 -5.59
C LEU A 85 -18.27 2.77 -5.57
N ALA A 86 -18.80 3.38 -4.51
CA ALA A 86 -20.22 3.69 -4.42
C ALA A 86 -20.66 4.69 -5.49
N VAL A 87 -19.83 5.69 -5.83
CA VAL A 87 -20.07 6.62 -6.94
C VAL A 87 -20.16 5.88 -8.28
N LEU A 88 -19.34 4.86 -8.48
CA LEU A 88 -19.35 4.02 -9.69
C LEU A 88 -20.46 2.95 -9.68
N GLY A 89 -21.32 2.90 -8.65
CA GLY A 89 -22.35 1.86 -8.53
C GLY A 89 -21.81 0.48 -8.17
N HIS A 90 -20.60 0.40 -7.62
CA HIS A 90 -19.96 -0.84 -7.19
C HIS A 90 -19.85 -0.93 -5.65
N GLN A 91 -19.67 -2.15 -5.17
CA GLN A 91 -19.38 -2.44 -3.77
C GLN A 91 -18.03 -3.15 -3.64
N VAL A 92 -17.53 -3.24 -2.41
CA VAL A 92 -16.41 -4.12 -2.05
C VAL A 92 -17.01 -5.45 -1.60
N PRO A 93 -16.83 -6.54 -2.35
CA PRO A 93 -17.36 -7.82 -1.90
C PRO A 93 -16.61 -8.32 -0.65
N PRO A 94 -17.28 -9.07 0.24
CA PRO A 94 -16.68 -9.59 1.46
C PRO A 94 -15.40 -10.38 1.17
N VAL A 95 -14.40 -10.24 2.04
CA VAL A 95 -13.19 -11.06 1.99
C VAL A 95 -13.48 -12.37 2.72
N ALA A 96 -13.33 -13.51 2.05
CA ALA A 96 -13.57 -14.82 2.66
C ALA A 96 -12.48 -15.16 3.70
N VAL A 97 -11.21 -15.18 3.27
CA VAL A 97 -10.04 -15.38 4.13
C VAL A 97 -8.89 -14.56 3.55
N PRO A 98 -8.30 -13.62 4.31
CA PRO A 98 -7.12 -12.90 3.86
C PRO A 98 -5.93 -13.83 3.58
N PRO A 99 -5.10 -13.57 2.56
CA PRO A 99 -3.93 -14.40 2.26
C PRO A 99 -2.78 -14.22 3.27
N VAL A 100 -2.90 -13.24 4.18
CA VAL A 100 -1.92 -12.94 5.23
C VAL A 100 -2.65 -12.62 6.53
N ASP A 101 -2.04 -13.01 7.66
CA ASP A 101 -2.49 -12.61 8.99
C ASP A 101 -1.85 -11.25 9.33
N ALA A 102 -2.61 -10.16 9.15
CA ALA A 102 -2.10 -8.80 9.30
C ALA A 102 -1.70 -8.44 10.73
N ALA A 103 -2.31 -9.08 11.74
CA ALA A 103 -1.96 -8.89 13.15
C ALA A 103 -0.54 -9.39 13.47
N ARG A 104 0.03 -10.23 12.60
CA ARG A 104 1.38 -10.80 12.75
C ARG A 104 2.44 -10.08 11.92
N LEU A 105 2.06 -9.14 11.07
CA LEU A 105 3.01 -8.37 10.26
C LEU A 105 3.78 -7.38 11.12
N HIS A 106 5.06 -7.24 10.85
CA HIS A 106 5.89 -6.22 11.48
C HIS A 106 5.42 -4.81 11.10
N PRO A 107 5.20 -3.89 12.05
CA PRO A 107 4.72 -2.53 11.80
C PRO A 107 5.55 -1.77 10.75
N ASP A 108 6.88 -1.78 10.87
CA ASP A 108 7.79 -1.10 9.94
C ASP A 108 7.67 -1.60 8.48
N ALA A 109 7.26 -2.86 8.27
CA ALA A 109 7.05 -3.40 6.94
C ALA A 109 5.82 -2.77 6.28
N VAL A 110 4.73 -2.62 7.04
CA VAL A 110 3.51 -1.96 6.59
C VAL A 110 3.76 -0.47 6.35
N ASP A 111 4.44 0.20 7.28
CA ASP A 111 4.82 1.61 7.16
C ASP A 111 5.66 1.85 5.89
N TYR A 112 6.65 1.01 5.61
CA TYR A 112 7.47 1.11 4.40
C TYR A 112 6.63 1.06 3.11
N VAL A 113 5.77 0.05 2.97
CA VAL A 113 5.00 -0.16 1.74
C VAL A 113 3.96 0.93 1.56
N LEU A 114 3.25 1.32 2.63
CA LEU A 114 2.27 2.40 2.57
C LEU A 114 2.93 3.73 2.23
N ALA A 115 4.05 4.07 2.85
CA ALA A 115 4.79 5.28 2.55
C ALA A 115 5.19 5.36 1.06
N GLY A 116 5.60 4.23 0.46
CA GLY A 116 5.94 4.16 -0.96
C GLY A 116 4.73 4.22 -1.90
N SER A 117 3.57 3.75 -1.48
CA SER A 117 2.37 3.59 -2.33
C SER A 117 1.87 4.91 -2.94
N ARG A 118 1.98 6.04 -2.23
CA ARG A 118 1.52 7.35 -2.74
C ARG A 118 2.40 7.88 -3.85
N LEU A 119 3.71 7.64 -3.76
CA LEU A 119 4.65 7.97 -4.83
C LEU A 119 4.40 7.07 -6.04
N GLY A 120 4.19 5.76 -5.83
CA GLY A 120 3.88 4.80 -6.90
C GLY A 120 2.59 5.13 -7.66
N ASN A 121 1.58 5.66 -6.97
CA ASN A 121 0.28 5.98 -7.58
C ASN A 121 0.25 7.28 -8.41
N ALA A 122 1.36 8.02 -8.53
CA ALA A 122 1.39 9.28 -9.29
C ALA A 122 1.04 9.09 -10.78
N MET A 123 1.50 7.99 -11.40
CA MET A 123 1.18 7.68 -12.79
C MET A 123 -0.29 7.29 -12.96
N LEU A 124 -0.82 6.46 -12.05
CA LEU A 124 -2.24 6.08 -12.06
C LEU A 124 -3.14 7.29 -11.87
N LYS A 125 -2.79 8.21 -10.98
CA LYS A 125 -3.49 9.50 -10.80
C LYS A 125 -3.51 10.33 -12.08
N LYS A 126 -2.42 10.33 -12.85
CA LYS A 126 -2.35 11.02 -14.15
C LYS A 126 -3.29 10.38 -15.17
N ARG A 127 -3.32 9.03 -15.26
CA ARG A 127 -4.22 8.29 -16.15
C ARG A 127 -5.70 8.48 -15.79
N TRP A 128 -6.03 8.43 -14.49
CA TRP A 128 -7.37 8.73 -14.00
C TRP A 128 -7.82 10.14 -14.40
N ARG A 129 -6.96 11.15 -14.23
CA ARG A 129 -7.24 12.54 -14.63
C ARG A 129 -7.51 12.71 -16.12
N SER A 130 -6.94 11.87 -16.98
CA SER A 130 -7.19 11.93 -18.43
C SER A 130 -8.52 11.30 -18.86
N SER A 131 -9.28 10.70 -17.94
CA SER A 131 -10.61 10.18 -18.26
C SER A 131 -11.55 11.29 -18.72
N THR A 132 -12.30 10.99 -19.78
CA THR A 132 -13.42 11.79 -20.28
C THR A 132 -14.77 11.33 -19.74
N GLN A 133 -14.81 10.20 -19.00
CA GLN A 133 -16.04 9.65 -18.44
C GLN A 133 -16.45 10.43 -17.18
N PRO A 134 -17.66 11.01 -17.12
CA PRO A 134 -18.10 11.79 -15.95
C PRO A 134 -18.04 10.99 -14.64
N ASP A 135 -18.48 9.73 -14.64
CA ASP A 135 -18.55 8.91 -13.43
C ASP A 135 -17.15 8.64 -12.84
N VAL A 136 -16.18 8.31 -13.70
CA VAL A 136 -14.77 8.15 -13.33
C VAL A 136 -14.21 9.45 -12.74
N ARG A 137 -14.59 10.60 -13.29
CA ARG A 137 -14.12 11.91 -12.82
C ARG A 137 -14.79 12.35 -11.51
N HIS A 138 -16.02 11.93 -11.25
CA HIS A 138 -16.71 12.13 -9.98
C HIS A 138 -16.15 11.22 -8.87
N ALA A 139 -15.72 10.01 -9.22
CA ALA A 139 -15.01 9.07 -8.34
C ALA A 139 -13.55 9.54 -8.09
N ALA A 140 -13.41 10.64 -7.36
CA ALA A 140 -12.14 11.36 -7.17
C ALA A 140 -11.52 11.23 -5.77
N ALA A 141 -12.25 10.71 -4.79
CA ALA A 141 -11.89 10.80 -3.38
C ALA A 141 -10.53 10.15 -3.07
N PHE A 142 -10.21 9.01 -3.69
CA PHE A 142 -8.99 8.26 -3.47
C PHE A 142 -7.75 8.96 -4.07
N PHE A 143 -7.85 9.42 -5.31
CA PHE A 143 -6.74 10.10 -5.98
C PHE A 143 -6.53 11.54 -5.49
N THR A 144 -7.53 12.14 -4.86
CA THR A 144 -7.44 13.46 -4.21
C THR A 144 -7.08 13.39 -2.73
N ALA A 145 -6.90 12.20 -2.17
CA ALA A 145 -6.39 12.03 -0.81
C ALA A 145 -5.05 12.77 -0.62
N PRO A 146 -4.73 13.18 0.64
CA PRO A 146 -3.43 13.72 0.99
C PRO A 146 -2.25 12.89 0.46
N ASP A 147 -1.08 13.51 0.37
CA ASP A 147 0.14 12.82 -0.08
C ASP A 147 0.76 11.93 1.01
N TYR A 148 0.41 12.16 2.28
CA TYR A 148 0.94 11.50 3.47
C TYR A 148 2.48 11.48 3.49
N LEU A 149 3.13 12.55 3.00
CA LEU A 149 4.60 12.61 2.95
C LEU A 149 5.26 12.42 4.33
N ASP A 150 4.55 12.73 5.41
CA ASP A 150 5.05 12.54 6.77
C ASP A 150 5.19 11.07 7.16
N VAL A 151 4.43 10.14 6.56
CA VAL A 151 4.64 8.69 6.73
C VAL A 151 6.02 8.31 6.18
N TRP A 152 6.37 8.80 4.98
CA TRP A 152 7.69 8.55 4.37
C TRP A 152 8.83 9.19 5.17
N LYS A 153 8.67 10.43 5.64
CA LYS A 153 9.68 11.09 6.48
C LYS A 153 9.90 10.35 7.80
N THR A 154 8.83 9.92 8.45
CA THR A 154 8.89 9.17 9.72
C THR A 154 9.60 7.84 9.52
N PHE A 155 9.19 7.08 8.48
CA PHE A 155 9.84 5.82 8.13
C PHE A 155 11.34 6.02 7.83
N CYS A 156 11.71 7.00 6.99
CA CYS A 156 13.11 7.27 6.66
C CYS A 156 13.96 7.64 7.89
N THR A 157 13.37 8.38 8.84
CA THR A 157 14.06 8.76 10.08
C THR A 157 14.34 7.55 10.97
N GLY A 158 13.41 6.58 11.01
CA GLY A 158 13.59 5.31 11.72
C GLY A 158 14.54 4.35 10.99
N ALA A 159 14.26 4.04 9.73
CA ALA A 159 15.00 3.08 8.91
C ALA A 159 16.42 3.54 8.53
N GLY A 160 16.74 4.82 8.69
CA GLY A 160 18.09 5.36 8.57
C GLY A 160 18.95 5.16 9.83
N ARG A 161 18.38 4.64 10.93
CA ARG A 161 19.08 4.37 12.19
C ARG A 161 19.35 2.87 12.31
N GLY A 162 20.59 2.45 12.09
CA GLY A 162 21.06 1.09 12.37
C GLY A 162 21.56 0.33 11.13
N ASP A 163 22.24 -0.79 11.39
CA ASP A 163 22.76 -1.69 10.37
C ASP A 163 21.64 -2.59 9.81
N ALA A 164 21.42 -2.60 8.50
CA ALA A 164 20.42 -3.45 7.83
C ALA A 164 20.61 -4.96 8.09
N ARG A 165 21.79 -5.39 8.54
CA ARG A 165 22.14 -6.79 8.78
C ARG A 165 21.71 -7.30 10.16
N LEU A 166 21.13 -6.45 11.01
CA LEU A 166 20.61 -6.90 12.29
C LEU A 166 19.51 -7.97 12.09
N PRO A 167 19.50 -9.06 12.88
CA PRO A 167 18.57 -10.19 12.68
C PRO A 167 17.08 -9.79 12.62
N GLY A 168 16.66 -8.75 13.37
CA GLY A 168 15.28 -8.26 13.34
C GLY A 168 14.83 -7.67 12.00
N ASN A 169 15.76 -7.27 11.14
CA ASN A 169 15.45 -6.64 9.85
C ASN A 169 15.03 -7.64 8.77
N GLU A 170 15.34 -8.93 8.94
CA GLU A 170 14.92 -9.97 7.99
C GLU A 170 13.39 -10.15 8.01
N THR A 171 12.78 -10.11 9.20
CA THR A 171 11.33 -10.14 9.36
C THR A 171 10.67 -8.95 8.66
N ILE A 172 11.22 -7.74 8.81
CA ILE A 172 10.70 -6.52 8.17
C ILE A 172 10.70 -6.66 6.64
N VAL A 173 11.79 -7.19 6.06
CA VAL A 173 11.87 -7.40 4.60
C VAL A 173 10.89 -8.48 4.14
N THR A 174 10.78 -9.57 4.89
CA THR A 174 9.85 -10.68 4.60
C THR A 174 8.41 -10.21 4.64
N ASP A 175 8.03 -9.48 5.68
CA ASP A 175 6.67 -8.96 5.85
C ASP A 175 6.37 -7.87 4.82
N ALA A 176 7.35 -7.07 4.40
CA ALA A 176 7.13 -6.08 3.34
C ALA A 176 6.80 -6.76 2.01
N ARG A 177 7.45 -7.90 1.70
CA ARG A 177 7.08 -8.74 0.55
C ARG A 177 5.67 -9.31 0.70
N ALA A 178 5.28 -9.74 1.91
CA ALA A 178 3.93 -10.23 2.19
C ALA A 178 2.87 -9.15 1.97
N VAL A 179 3.16 -7.89 2.34
CA VAL A 179 2.26 -6.74 2.06
C VAL A 179 2.13 -6.52 0.54
N PHE A 180 3.22 -6.55 -0.24
CA PHE A 180 3.11 -6.48 -1.70
C PHE A 180 2.30 -7.64 -2.30
N ALA A 181 2.51 -8.86 -1.79
CA ALA A 181 1.77 -10.04 -2.21
C ALA A 181 0.27 -9.92 -1.89
N LEU A 182 -0.10 -9.32 -0.76
CA LEU A 182 -1.49 -9.02 -0.40
C LEU A 182 -2.16 -8.10 -1.43
N PHE A 183 -1.51 -6.99 -1.81
CA PHE A 183 -2.04 -6.12 -2.88
C PHE A 183 -2.13 -6.85 -4.22
N SER A 184 -1.11 -7.64 -4.58
CA SER A 184 -1.14 -8.41 -5.83
C SER A 184 -2.24 -9.48 -5.84
N HIS A 185 -2.53 -10.11 -4.71
CA HIS A 185 -3.62 -11.08 -4.58
C HIS A 185 -4.96 -10.40 -4.85
N TYR A 186 -5.24 -9.28 -4.20
CA TYR A 186 -6.51 -8.57 -4.41
C TYR A 186 -6.62 -7.88 -5.77
N ALA A 187 -5.51 -7.55 -6.41
CA ALA A 187 -5.51 -7.09 -7.80
C ALA A 187 -5.94 -8.21 -8.76
N ALA A 188 -5.55 -9.46 -8.48
CA ALA A 188 -5.98 -10.63 -9.24
C ALA A 188 -7.49 -10.87 -9.05
N ASP A 189 -7.89 -10.97 -7.79
CA ASP A 189 -9.25 -11.28 -7.37
C ASP A 189 -10.25 -10.24 -7.91
N ALA A 190 -9.93 -8.94 -7.78
CA ALA A 190 -10.79 -7.87 -8.28
C ALA A 190 -10.93 -7.87 -9.82
N ALA A 191 -9.94 -8.36 -10.56
CA ALA A 191 -10.00 -8.42 -12.03
C ALA A 191 -10.83 -9.61 -12.54
N GLU A 192 -10.93 -10.69 -11.75
CA GLU A 192 -11.73 -11.88 -12.07
C GLU A 192 -13.20 -11.73 -11.68
N GLU A 193 -13.50 -10.80 -10.76
CA GLU A 193 -14.86 -10.46 -10.37
C GLU A 193 -15.65 -9.81 -11.50
N LYS A 194 -16.50 -10.62 -12.15
CA LYS A 194 -17.58 -10.11 -12.99
C LYS A 194 -18.49 -9.23 -12.14
N VAL A 195 -18.69 -7.99 -12.58
CA VAL A 195 -19.71 -7.09 -12.03
C VAL A 195 -21.07 -7.80 -12.20
N PRO A 196 -21.79 -8.15 -11.12
CA PRO A 196 -23.20 -8.42 -11.27
C PRO A 196 -23.82 -7.09 -11.66
N ALA A 197 -24.39 -7.02 -12.87
CA ALA A 197 -25.25 -5.89 -13.21
C ALA A 197 -26.32 -5.82 -12.11
N LEU A 198 -26.43 -4.66 -11.46
CA LEU A 198 -27.58 -4.37 -10.60
C LEU A 198 -28.83 -4.57 -11.48
N ALA A 199 -29.60 -5.60 -11.15
CA ALA A 199 -30.89 -5.90 -11.78
C ALA A 199 -31.94 -4.86 -11.35
#